data_AF-A0A4D4KBM1-F1
#
_entry.id   AF-A0A4D4KBM1-F1
#
_cell.length_a   1.000
_cell.length_b   1.000
_cell.length_c   1.000
_cell.angle_alpha   90.00
_cell.angle_beta   90.00
_cell.angle_gamma   90.00
#
_symmetry.space_group_name_H-M   'P 1'
#
loop_
_entity.id
_entity.type
_entity.pdbx_description
1 polymer ?
#
loop_
_entity_poly.entity_id
_entity_poly.type
_entity_poly.pdbx_seq_one_letter_code
_entity_poly.pdbx_strand_id
1 'polypeptide(L)'
;MRRESATSPFNENGWLAPRAREKSYRIIPGDQIGNPEVRRLMTSDGSTLSDWGKYTTLTHQSPYGDFQVHYYYNPATGRMLNYDYKVVLNRR
;
A
#
# COMPACT_ATOMS: atom_id res chain seq x y z
N MET A 1 26.56 -3.79 14.44
CA MET A 1 25.37 -4.67 14.46
C MET A 1 24.14 -3.79 14.27
N ARG A 2 23.44 -3.90 13.12
CA ARG A 2 22.23 -3.12 12.81
C ARG A 2 21.05 -3.64 13.66
N ARG A 3 20.78 -2.97 14.78
CA ARG A 3 19.66 -3.24 15.69
C ARG A 3 18.35 -2.60 15.22
N GLU A 4 17.97 -2.77 13.95
CA GLU A 4 16.63 -2.34 13.48
C GLU A 4 15.97 -3.43 12.64
N SER A 5 15.82 -4.59 13.26
CA SER A 5 14.61 -5.41 13.12
C SER A 5 14.05 -5.45 14.55
N ALA A 6 12.77 -5.27 14.86
CA ALA A 6 11.60 -5.60 14.09
C ALA A 6 10.40 -4.94 14.77
N THR A 7 9.66 -4.12 14.03
CA THR A 7 8.23 -4.28 14.10
C THR A 7 7.78 -4.38 12.67
N SER A 8 7.42 -5.60 12.27
CA SER A 8 6.99 -5.93 10.91
C SER A 8 6.06 -4.83 10.38
N PRO A 9 6.23 -4.34 9.13
CA PRO A 9 5.24 -3.44 8.55
C PRO A 9 3.90 -4.13 8.34
N PHE A 10 3.84 -5.46 8.53
CA PHE A 10 2.65 -6.28 8.47
C PHE A 10 2.14 -6.67 9.86
N ASN A 11 0.83 -6.84 9.99
CA ASN A 11 0.19 -7.51 11.12
C ASN A 11 0.17 -9.04 10.91
N GLU A 12 -0.35 -9.76 11.90
CA GLU A 12 -0.46 -11.23 11.89
C GLU A 12 -1.28 -11.79 10.71
N ASN A 13 -2.17 -10.98 10.12
CA ASN A 13 -3.00 -11.35 8.97
C ASN A 13 -2.36 -10.98 7.61
N GLY A 14 -1.10 -10.54 7.60
CA GLY A 14 -0.35 -10.16 6.39
C GLY A 14 -0.68 -8.77 5.83
N TRP A 15 -1.61 -8.04 6.45
CA TRP A 15 -1.96 -6.67 6.06
C TRP A 15 -1.00 -5.66 6.66
N LEU A 16 -0.84 -4.49 6.01
CA LEU A 16 -0.04 -3.40 6.56
C LEU A 16 -0.56 -3.01 7.94
N ALA A 17 0.33 -2.95 8.92
CA ALA A 17 0.02 -2.45 10.24
C ALA A 17 -0.41 -0.97 10.17
N PRO A 18 -1.32 -0.49 11.05
CA PRO A 18 -1.81 0.89 11.04
C PRO A 18 -0.70 1.95 10.92
N ARG A 19 0.35 1.83 11.75
CA ARG A 19 1.52 2.72 11.73
C ARG A 19 2.25 2.81 10.38
N ALA A 20 2.25 1.72 9.60
CA ALA A 20 2.92 1.69 8.31
C ALA A 20 2.07 2.42 7.27
N ARG A 21 0.74 2.26 7.35
CA ARG A 21 -0.23 2.95 6.48
C ARG A 21 -0.29 4.45 6.73
N GLU A 22 -0.26 4.87 7.99
CA GLU A 22 -0.31 6.29 8.38
C GLU A 22 0.87 7.09 7.83
N LYS A 23 2.03 6.44 7.68
CA LYS A 23 3.24 7.06 7.13
C LYS A 23 3.36 6.92 5.61
N SER A 24 2.46 6.18 4.97
CA SER A 24 2.45 6.01 3.53
C SER A 24 2.03 7.29 2.82
N TYR A 25 2.44 7.42 1.56
CA TYR A 25 2.05 8.53 0.71
C TYR A 25 1.51 8.02 -0.63
N ARG A 26 0.62 8.82 -1.22
CA ARG A 26 0.00 8.51 -2.50
C ARG A 26 1.00 8.75 -3.64
N ILE A 27 1.13 7.76 -4.51
CA ILE A 27 2.01 7.81 -5.70
C ILE A 27 1.22 7.89 -7.02
N ILE A 28 -0.04 7.42 -7.04
CA ILE A 28 -0.92 7.54 -8.20
C ILE A 28 -2.33 7.89 -7.69
N PRO A 29 -2.92 9.02 -8.11
CA PRO A 29 -4.34 9.32 -7.90
C PRO A 29 -5.27 8.26 -8.50
N GLY A 30 -6.41 7.96 -7.86
CA GLY A 30 -7.28 6.87 -8.29
C GLY A 30 -7.89 7.07 -9.68
N ASP A 31 -8.16 8.32 -10.08
CA ASP A 31 -8.60 8.70 -11.43
C ASP A 31 -7.55 8.43 -12.52
N GLN A 32 -6.26 8.40 -12.14
CA GLN A 32 -5.12 8.09 -13.02
C GLN A 32 -4.77 6.59 -13.07
N ILE A 33 -5.49 5.73 -12.34
CA ILE A 33 -5.27 4.28 -12.41
C ILE A 33 -5.84 3.76 -13.73
N GLY A 34 -4.97 3.21 -14.58
CA GLY A 34 -5.34 2.76 -15.93
C GLY A 34 -6.01 1.38 -16.01
N ASN A 35 -5.89 0.53 -14.98
CA ASN A 35 -6.45 -0.83 -15.03
C ASN A 35 -7.98 -0.80 -14.83
N PRO A 36 -8.80 -1.19 -15.83
CA PRO A 36 -10.27 -1.09 -15.76
C PRO A 36 -10.90 -1.95 -14.67
N GLU A 37 -10.36 -3.15 -14.42
CA GLU A 37 -10.89 -4.06 -13.41
C GLU A 37 -10.63 -3.51 -11.99
N VAL A 38 -9.45 -2.93 -11.77
CA VAL A 38 -9.15 -2.24 -10.51
C VAL A 38 -10.11 -1.07 -10.29
N ARG A 39 -10.36 -0.25 -11.33
CA ARG A 39 -11.32 0.86 -11.23
C ARG A 39 -12.73 0.36 -10.89
N ARG A 40 -13.19 -0.72 -11.50
CA ARG A 40 -14.48 -1.36 -11.21
C ARG A 40 -14.58 -1.81 -9.75
N LEU A 41 -13.52 -2.42 -9.21
CA LEU A 41 -13.46 -2.84 -7.82
C LEU A 41 -13.41 -1.66 -6.83
N MET A 42 -12.71 -0.57 -7.18
CA MET A 42 -12.66 0.64 -6.37
C MET A 42 -14.04 1.28 -6.18
N THR A 43 -14.85 1.30 -7.23
CA THR A 43 -16.18 1.93 -7.20
C THR A 43 -17.32 0.95 -6.90
N SER A 44 -17.01 -0.31 -6.56
CA SER A 44 -18.03 -1.36 -6.38
C SER A 44 -18.95 -1.15 -5.17
N ASP A 45 -18.53 -0.32 -4.22
CA ASP A 45 -19.30 0.06 -3.03
C ASP A 45 -19.94 1.45 -3.16
N GLY A 46 -19.90 2.05 -4.35
CA GLY A 46 -20.38 3.41 -4.60
C GLY A 46 -19.34 4.51 -4.35
N SER A 47 -18.11 4.17 -3.91
CA SER A 47 -17.02 5.16 -3.83
C SER A 47 -16.68 5.75 -5.20
N THR A 48 -16.15 6.98 -5.20
CA THR A 48 -15.65 7.61 -6.43
C THR A 48 -14.15 7.35 -6.58
N LEU A 49 -13.63 7.36 -7.81
CA LEU A 49 -12.20 7.12 -8.04
C LEU A 49 -11.30 8.17 -7.37
N SER A 50 -11.78 9.39 -7.17
CA SER A 50 -11.06 10.44 -6.43
C SER A 50 -10.82 10.10 -4.95
N ASP A 51 -11.64 9.22 -4.38
CA ASP A 51 -11.48 8.73 -3.01
C ASP A 51 -10.37 7.68 -2.90
N TRP A 52 -9.87 7.19 -4.03
CA TRP A 52 -8.85 6.14 -4.08
C TRP A 52 -7.50 6.67 -4.51
N GLY A 53 -6.48 5.85 -4.25
CA GLY A 53 -5.16 6.03 -4.82
C GLY A 53 -4.31 4.79 -4.68
N LYS A 54 -3.19 4.78 -5.40
CA LYS A 54 -2.07 3.89 -5.13
C LYS A 54 -1.14 4.55 -4.14
N TYR A 55 -0.77 3.81 -3.10
CA TYR A 55 0.10 4.27 -2.03
C TYR A 55 1.36 3.42 -1.99
N THR A 56 2.42 4.02 -1.44
CA THR A 56 3.64 3.32 -1.05
C THR A 56 3.99 3.65 0.39
N THR A 57 4.53 2.68 1.12
CA THR A 57 5.09 2.90 2.46
C THR A 57 6.41 3.65 2.38
N LEU A 58 6.91 4.11 3.52
CA LEU A 58 8.34 4.40 3.67
C LEU A 58 9.17 3.12 3.45
N THR A 59 10.48 3.30 3.28
CA THR A 59 11.41 2.16 3.18
C THR A 59 11.48 1.40 4.50
N HIS A 60 11.36 0.08 4.41
CA HIS A 60 11.55 -0.88 5.48
C HIS A 60 12.79 -1.72 5.19
N GLN A 61 13.52 -2.10 6.25
CA GLN A 61 14.70 -2.96 6.13
C GLN A 61 14.31 -4.42 6.30
N SER A 62 14.90 -5.30 5.50
CA SER A 62 14.81 -6.76 5.68
C SER A 62 16.16 -7.43 5.42
N PRO A 63 16.36 -8.70 5.85
CA PRO A 63 17.54 -9.48 5.49
C PRO A 63 17.76 -9.62 3.97
N TYR A 64 16.69 -9.50 3.18
CA TYR A 64 16.74 -9.58 1.72
C TYR A 64 17.00 -8.24 1.03
N GLY A 65 17.05 -7.15 1.81
CA GLY A 65 17.25 -5.79 1.33
C GLY A 65 16.14 -4.84 1.76
N ASP A 66 16.35 -3.57 1.46
CA ASP A 66 15.40 -2.50 1.68
C ASP A 66 14.22 -2.64 0.73
N PHE A 67 13.01 -2.35 1.21
CA PHE A 67 11.80 -2.53 0.44
C PHE A 67 10.70 -1.53 0.83
N GLN A 68 9.76 -1.33 -0.07
CA GLN A 68 8.50 -0.62 0.16
C GLN A 68 7.33 -1.54 -0.16
N VAL A 69 6.13 -1.18 0.31
CA VAL A 69 4.90 -1.90 -0.03
C VAL A 69 4.00 -1.01 -0.86
N HIS A 70 3.63 -1.48 -2.05
CA HIS A 70 2.64 -0.81 -2.91
C HIS A 70 1.27 -1.42 -2.67
N TYR A 71 0.24 -0.59 -2.64
CA TYR A 71 -1.13 -1.03 -2.42
C TYR A 71 -2.15 0.02 -2.89
N TYR A 72 -3.40 -0.40 -3.10
CA TYR A 72 -4.52 0.51 -3.34
C TYR A 72 -5.29 0.76 -2.05
N TYR A 73 -5.65 2.02 -1.80
CA TYR A 73 -6.29 2.44 -0.56
C TYR A 73 -7.27 3.59 -0.79
N ASN A 74 -8.38 3.51 -0.06
CA ASN A 74 -9.34 4.60 0.09
C ASN A 74 -9.23 5.16 1.51
N PRO A 75 -8.62 6.34 1.71
CA PRO A 75 -8.53 6.96 3.03
C PRO A 75 -9.88 7.36 3.63
N ALA A 76 -10.92 7.61 2.82
CA ALA A 76 -12.24 7.99 3.33
C ALA A 76 -12.97 6.81 4.00
N THR A 77 -12.79 5.59 3.48
CA THR A 77 -13.47 4.38 3.99
C THR A 77 -12.54 3.42 4.74
N GLY A 78 -11.22 3.63 4.66
CA GLY A 78 -10.22 2.71 5.20
C GLY A 78 -10.06 1.42 4.37
N ARG A 79 -10.75 1.29 3.23
CA ARG A 79 -10.74 0.07 2.42
C ARG A 79 -9.43 -0.10 1.65
N MET A 80 -9.01 -1.35 1.54
CA MET A 80 -7.87 -1.79 0.73
C MET A 80 -8.33 -2.79 -0.31
N LEU A 81 -7.70 -2.77 -1.48
CA LEU A 81 -7.83 -3.86 -2.44
C LEU A 81 -6.62 -4.79 -2.29
N ASN A 82 -6.87 -6.10 -2.28
CA ASN A 82 -5.82 -7.11 -2.38
C ASN A 82 -5.25 -7.24 -3.81
N TYR A 83 -5.36 -6.19 -4.62
CA TYR A 83 -4.89 -6.15 -5.99
C TYR A 83 -3.61 -5.32 -6.02
N ASP A 84 -2.54 -5.86 -6.61
CA ASP A 84 -1.21 -5.23 -6.62
C ASP A 84 -0.70 -4.84 -5.21
N TYR A 85 -1.17 -5.54 -4.17
CA TYR A 85 -0.60 -5.47 -2.82
C TYR A 85 0.71 -6.26 -2.82
N LYS A 86 1.83 -5.54 -2.90
CA LYS A 86 3.13 -6.17 -3.16
C LYS A 86 4.28 -5.46 -2.47
N VAL A 87 5.28 -6.26 -2.13
CA VAL A 87 6.61 -5.77 -1.78
C VAL A 87 7.36 -5.38 -3.06
N VAL A 88 8.02 -4.23 -3.02
CA VAL A 88 8.94 -3.75 -4.04
C VAL A 88 10.31 -3.62 -3.39
N LEU A 89 11.27 -4.45 -3.80
CA LEU A 89 12.66 -4.32 -3.35
C LEU A 89 13.26 -3.06 -3.97
N ASN A 90 13.96 -2.27 -3.15
CA ASN A 90 14.66 -1.09 -3.61
C ASN A 90 15.80 -1.53 -4.55
N ARG A 91 15.91 -0.90 -5.73
CA ARG A 91 17.05 -1.13 -6.63
C ARG A 91 18.34 -0.68 -5.93
N ARG A 92 19.35 -1.54 -5.97
CA ARG A 92 20.71 -1.20 -5.56
C ARG A 92 21.45 -0.48 -6.67
#